data_AF-A0A965P589-F1
#
_entry.id   AF-A0A965P589-F1
#
_cell.length_a   1.000
_cell.length_b   1.000
_cell.length_c   1.000
_cell.angle_alpha   90.00
_cell.angle_beta   90.00
_cell.angle_gamma   90.00
#
_symmetry.space_group_name_H-M   'P 1'
#
loop_
_entity.id
_entity.type
_entity.pdbx_description
1 polymer ?
#
loop_
_entity_poly.entity_id
_entity_poly.type
_entity_poly.pdbx_seq_one_letter_code
_entity_poly.pdbx_strand_id
1 'polypeptide(L)'
;MARFTGTLQVDAGAIGNQEISSSAAIDTSKMQHLYRRATGFGLAIGATPTTREEVVFVAETAGSVQQFAAMCNDSGTSASVTFDLKKNGVSILSSVVTITHSTGDRVVVDGTLASTALAAGDVLSIALTVSSSTGMQGPFAWVTVKETAGV
;
A
#
# COMPACT_ATOMS: atom_id res chain seq x y z
N MET A 1 0.06 -3.56 43.38
CA MET A 1 -0.14 -3.47 41.92
C MET A 1 -0.44 -4.87 41.43
N ALA A 2 -1.66 -5.13 40.93
CA ALA A 2 -1.99 -6.43 40.37
C ALA A 2 -1.42 -6.51 38.94
N ARG A 3 -0.56 -7.51 38.67
CA ARG A 3 -0.03 -7.78 37.34
C ARG A 3 -0.72 -9.03 36.81
N PHE A 4 -1.48 -8.87 35.73
CA PHE A 4 -1.95 -10.01 34.97
C PHE A 4 -0.80 -10.54 34.10
N THR A 5 -0.60 -11.84 34.07
CA THR A 5 0.40 -12.49 33.23
C THR A 5 -0.32 -13.61 32.47
N GLY A 6 -0.61 -13.37 31.20
CA GLY A 6 -1.41 -14.29 30.36
C GLY A 6 -2.11 -13.57 29.21
N THR A 7 -2.93 -14.30 28.47
CA THR A 7 -3.79 -13.74 27.43
C THR A 7 -5.04 -13.14 28.09
N LEU A 8 -5.26 -11.85 27.88
CA LEU A 8 -6.48 -11.18 28.27
C LEU A 8 -7.47 -11.27 27.11
N GLN A 9 -8.54 -12.04 27.27
CA GLN A 9 -9.64 -12.07 26.32
C GLN A 9 -10.70 -11.07 26.77
N VAL A 10 -10.97 -10.07 25.94
CA VAL A 10 -12.02 -9.07 26.14
C VAL A 10 -13.00 -9.16 25.01
N ASP A 11 -14.29 -8.97 25.31
CA ASP A 11 -15.32 -8.92 24.28
C ASP A 11 -15.10 -7.73 23.35
N ALA A 12 -15.62 -7.83 22.13
CA ALA A 12 -15.53 -6.74 21.16
C ALA A 12 -16.21 -5.48 21.73
N GLY A 13 -15.50 -4.35 21.70
CA GLY A 13 -16.00 -3.08 22.23
C GLY A 13 -15.94 -2.94 23.75
N ALA A 14 -15.36 -3.90 24.48
CA ALA A 14 -15.22 -3.80 25.94
C ALA A 14 -14.26 -2.68 26.40
N ILE A 15 -13.39 -2.19 25.50
CA ILE A 15 -12.51 -1.05 25.75
C ILE A 15 -12.90 0.05 24.76
N GLY A 16 -13.56 1.09 25.25
CA GLY A 16 -13.90 2.29 24.51
C GLY A 16 -13.04 3.48 24.93
N ASN A 17 -13.44 4.67 24.47
CA ASN A 17 -12.69 5.90 24.76
C ASN A 17 -12.73 6.28 26.24
N GLN A 18 -13.77 5.89 26.98
CA GLN A 18 -13.93 6.25 28.39
C GLN A 18 -12.94 5.51 29.29
N GLU A 19 -12.52 4.32 28.86
CA GLU A 19 -11.54 3.47 29.54
C GLU A 19 -10.09 3.92 29.28
N ILE A 20 -9.87 4.77 28.26
CA ILE A 20 -8.56 5.36 27.96
C ILE A 20 -8.46 6.74 28.61
N SER A 21 -7.74 6.82 29.73
CA SER A 21 -7.44 8.13 30.36
C SER A 21 -6.72 9.04 29.38
N SER A 22 -7.03 10.35 29.39
CA SER A 22 -6.27 11.36 28.66
C SER A 22 -4.81 11.49 29.13
N SER A 23 -4.52 11.00 30.34
CA SER A 23 -3.17 10.89 30.90
C SER A 23 -2.56 9.49 30.77
N ALA A 24 -3.21 8.59 30.04
CA ALA A 24 -2.66 7.27 29.78
C ALA A 24 -1.32 7.44 29.06
N ALA A 25 -0.25 6.93 29.66
CA ALA A 25 1.10 6.90 29.07
C ALA A 25 1.18 5.86 27.94
N ILE A 26 0.35 6.06 26.90
CA ILE A 26 0.40 5.30 25.65
C ILE A 26 1.58 5.84 24.87
N ASP A 27 2.72 5.23 25.17
CA ASP A 27 3.98 5.53 24.51
C ASP A 27 3.87 5.25 23.00
N THR A 28 4.55 6.07 22.19
CA THR A 28 4.60 5.89 20.74
C THR A 28 5.16 4.51 20.36
N SER A 29 6.05 3.95 21.19
CA SER A 29 6.58 2.58 21.11
C SER A 29 5.51 1.47 21.19
N LYS A 30 4.25 1.81 21.49
CA LYS A 30 3.13 0.88 21.56
C LYS A 30 2.14 1.02 20.40
N MET A 31 2.29 2.05 19.57
CA MET A 31 1.38 2.29 18.46
C MET A 31 1.77 1.47 17.23
N GLN A 32 0.76 0.95 16.52
CA GLN A 32 0.93 0.32 15.21
C GLN A 32 0.09 1.11 14.22
N HIS A 33 0.73 1.63 13.18
CA HIS A 33 0.06 2.47 12.20
C HIS A 33 -0.09 1.72 10.88
N LEU A 34 -1.28 1.84 10.30
CA LEU A 34 -1.59 1.34 8.96
C LEU A 34 -1.68 2.53 8.01
N TYR A 35 -0.70 2.66 7.13
CA TYR A 35 -0.61 3.74 6.15
C TYR A 35 -1.03 3.24 4.78
N ARG A 36 -1.89 4.01 4.10
CA ARG A 36 -2.13 3.84 2.67
C ARG A 36 -1.38 4.93 1.92
N ARG A 37 -0.42 4.55 1.09
CA ARG A 37 0.34 5.45 0.21
C ARG A 37 0.00 5.14 -1.22
N ALA A 38 -0.32 6.18 -1.99
CA ALA A 38 -0.82 6.05 -3.35
C ALA A 38 -0.11 7.02 -4.28
N THR A 39 -0.07 6.69 -5.56
CA THR A 39 0.41 7.58 -6.61
C THR A 39 -0.44 7.48 -7.87
N GLY A 40 -0.65 8.63 -8.50
CA GLY A 40 -1.11 8.77 -9.90
C GLY A 40 0.05 9.10 -10.86
N PHE A 41 1.29 8.85 -10.45
CA PHE A 41 2.53 9.06 -11.22
C PHE A 41 2.77 10.53 -11.63
N GLY A 42 2.21 11.48 -10.85
CA GLY A 42 2.20 12.90 -11.18
C GLY A 42 1.36 13.25 -12.42
N LEU A 43 0.53 12.32 -12.90
CA LEU A 43 -0.33 12.51 -14.07
C LEU A 43 -1.69 13.09 -13.68
N ALA A 44 -2.28 13.88 -14.58
CA ALA A 44 -3.67 14.29 -14.45
C ALA A 44 -4.61 13.08 -14.64
N ILE A 45 -5.83 13.14 -14.09
CA ILE A 45 -6.79 12.02 -14.15
C ILE A 45 -7.15 11.57 -15.58
N GLY A 46 -7.18 12.50 -16.55
CA GLY A 46 -7.44 12.19 -17.96
C GLY A 46 -6.18 11.97 -18.81
N ALA A 47 -4.99 11.97 -18.21
CA ALA A 47 -3.75 11.82 -18.95
C ALA A 47 -3.51 10.36 -19.33
N THR A 48 -2.97 10.16 -20.54
CA THR A 48 -2.53 8.86 -21.03
C THR A 48 -1.34 8.35 -20.20
N PRO A 49 -1.36 7.09 -19.72
CA PRO A 49 -0.23 6.50 -19.01
C PRO A 49 1.08 6.61 -19.79
N THR A 50 2.15 6.93 -19.07
CA THR A 50 3.54 6.85 -19.55
C THR A 50 4.36 6.05 -18.56
N THR A 51 5.29 5.20 -19.05
CA THR A 51 6.18 4.41 -18.18
C THR A 51 6.92 5.31 -17.20
N ARG A 52 6.81 5.00 -15.92
CA ARG A 52 7.35 5.81 -14.82
C ARG A 52 7.45 4.99 -13.55
N GLU A 53 8.42 5.31 -12.71
CA GLU A 53 8.55 4.75 -11.37
C GLU A 53 8.60 5.89 -10.36
N GLU A 54 7.89 5.74 -9.25
CA GLU A 54 7.87 6.73 -8.16
C GLU A 54 8.07 6.07 -6.81
N VAL A 55 8.89 6.70 -5.98
CA VAL A 55 9.00 6.37 -4.55
C VAL A 55 7.70 6.82 -3.86
N VAL A 56 7.07 5.89 -3.14
CA VAL A 56 5.79 6.15 -2.45
C VAL A 56 5.91 6.07 -0.94
N PHE A 57 6.96 5.42 -0.43
CA PHE A 57 7.13 5.21 0.99
C PHE A 57 8.59 4.90 1.33
N VAL A 58 9.05 5.37 2.49
CA VAL A 58 10.31 4.98 3.11
C VAL A 58 9.96 4.51 4.51
N ALA A 59 10.33 3.27 4.84
CA ALA A 59 10.08 2.71 6.16
C ALA A 59 10.96 3.43 7.19
N GLU A 60 10.36 4.02 8.21
CA GLU A 60 11.09 4.60 9.34
C GLU A 60 11.49 3.51 10.34
N THR A 61 10.68 2.44 10.42
CA THR A 61 10.85 1.35 11.39
C THR A 61 10.62 -0.01 10.72
N ALA A 62 10.79 -1.09 11.49
CA ALA A 62 10.40 -2.41 11.01
C ALA A 62 8.88 -2.47 10.76
N GLY A 63 8.47 -3.18 9.73
CA GLY A 63 7.07 -3.22 9.33
C GLY A 63 6.77 -4.32 8.33
N SER A 64 5.58 -4.24 7.75
CA SER A 64 5.19 -5.13 6.67
C SER A 64 4.19 -4.51 5.71
N VAL A 65 4.35 -4.82 4.42
CA VAL A 65 3.35 -4.53 3.39
C VAL A 65 2.15 -5.46 3.59
N GLN A 66 0.96 -4.89 3.66
CA GLN A 66 -0.30 -5.62 3.84
C GLN A 66 -1.03 -5.85 2.53
N GLN A 67 -0.96 -4.89 1.60
CA GLN A 67 -1.68 -4.94 0.34
C GLN A 67 -0.99 -4.07 -0.72
N PHE A 68 -1.09 -4.49 -1.98
CA PHE A 68 -0.81 -3.69 -3.15
C PHE A 68 -1.96 -3.82 -4.14
N ALA A 69 -2.38 -2.72 -4.74
CA ALA A 69 -3.43 -2.73 -5.76
C ALA A 69 -3.26 -1.58 -6.75
N ALA A 70 -3.83 -1.75 -7.94
CA ALA A 70 -3.83 -0.74 -8.99
C ALA A 70 -5.17 -0.68 -9.73
N MET A 71 -5.40 0.43 -10.41
CA MET A 71 -6.53 0.67 -11.31
C MET A 71 -6.15 1.69 -12.39
N CYS A 72 -6.98 1.80 -13.41
CA CYS A 72 -6.99 2.95 -14.33
C CYS A 72 -8.36 3.63 -14.27
N ASN A 73 -8.40 4.94 -14.46
CA ASN A 73 -9.67 5.67 -14.53
C ASN A 73 -10.48 5.28 -15.77
N ASP A 74 -9.81 5.09 -16.91
CA ASP A 74 -10.35 4.52 -18.15
C ASP A 74 -9.37 3.43 -18.60
N SER A 75 -9.86 2.22 -18.84
CA SER A 75 -9.06 1.05 -19.25
C SER A 75 -8.66 1.08 -20.73
N GLY A 76 -9.24 1.99 -21.51
CA GLY A 76 -8.97 2.22 -22.92
C GLY A 76 -9.62 1.20 -23.84
N THR A 77 -9.30 1.31 -25.13
CA THR A 77 -9.89 0.47 -26.17
C THR A 77 -8.92 -0.59 -26.69
N SER A 78 -7.61 -0.35 -26.57
CA SER A 78 -6.55 -1.29 -26.92
C SER A 78 -5.28 -0.94 -26.14
N ALA A 79 -5.34 -1.18 -24.84
CA ALA A 79 -4.28 -0.83 -23.90
C ALA A 79 -3.88 -2.02 -23.01
N SER A 80 -2.62 -1.98 -22.56
CA SER A 80 -2.02 -2.91 -21.62
C SER A 80 -0.89 -2.19 -20.86
N VAL A 81 -1.04 -2.13 -19.55
CA VAL A 81 -0.05 -1.59 -18.62
C VAL A 81 0.17 -2.56 -17.48
N THR A 82 1.35 -2.50 -16.87
CA THR A 82 1.67 -3.29 -15.68
C THR A 82 2.14 -2.39 -14.54
N PHE A 83 1.78 -2.77 -13.33
CA PHE A 83 2.23 -2.13 -12.10
C PHE A 83 3.05 -3.12 -11.29
N ASP A 84 4.23 -2.71 -10.86
CA ASP A 84 5.12 -3.48 -10.02
C ASP A 84 5.39 -2.73 -8.71
N LEU A 85 5.29 -3.42 -7.58
CA LEU A 85 5.70 -2.88 -6.29
C LEU A 85 7.10 -3.40 -6.00
N LYS A 86 8.04 -2.46 -5.82
CA LYS A 86 9.44 -2.77 -5.59
C LYS A 86 9.87 -2.30 -4.20
N LYS A 87 10.75 -3.08 -3.60
CA LYS A 87 11.50 -2.73 -2.40
C LYS A 87 12.98 -2.60 -2.76
N ASN A 88 13.55 -1.42 -2.54
CA ASN A 88 14.94 -1.11 -2.91
C ASN A 88 15.28 -1.49 -4.37
N GLY A 89 14.33 -1.25 -5.28
CA GLY A 89 14.47 -1.54 -6.71
C GLY A 89 14.17 -2.99 -7.14
N VAL A 90 13.84 -3.89 -6.21
CA VAL A 90 13.52 -5.30 -6.51
C VAL A 90 12.03 -5.56 -6.30
N SER A 91 11.38 -6.23 -7.26
CA SER A 91 9.96 -6.59 -7.13
C SER A 91 9.72 -7.43 -5.87
N ILE A 92 8.64 -7.10 -5.16
CA ILE A 92 8.13 -7.88 -4.03
C ILE A 92 6.77 -8.52 -4.32
N LEU A 93 6.35 -8.50 -5.59
CA LEU A 93 5.18 -9.22 -6.08
C LEU A 93 5.60 -10.59 -6.63
N SER A 94 4.70 -11.57 -6.54
CA SER A 94 4.88 -12.87 -7.21
C SER A 94 4.72 -12.75 -8.73
N SER A 95 3.90 -11.81 -9.18
CA SER A 95 3.80 -11.34 -10.55
C SER A 95 3.34 -9.88 -10.55
N VAL A 96 3.75 -9.11 -11.56
CA VAL A 96 3.25 -7.74 -11.74
C VAL A 96 1.73 -7.72 -11.91
N VAL A 97 1.09 -6.64 -11.48
CA VAL A 97 -0.34 -6.41 -11.70
C VAL A 97 -0.53 -5.92 -13.12
N THR A 98 -1.28 -6.66 -13.94
CA THR A 98 -1.55 -6.29 -15.34
C THR A 98 -2.97 -5.74 -15.46
N ILE A 99 -3.08 -4.53 -16.03
CA ILE A 99 -4.36 -3.93 -16.41
C ILE A 99 -4.39 -3.81 -17.93
N THR A 100 -5.46 -4.35 -18.52
CA THR A 100 -5.75 -4.27 -19.95
C THR A 100 -7.09 -3.58 -20.19
N HIS A 101 -7.39 -3.25 -21.44
CA HIS A 101 -8.70 -2.75 -21.88
C HIS A 101 -9.88 -3.66 -21.50
N SER A 102 -9.67 -4.96 -21.26
CA SER A 102 -10.74 -5.88 -20.82
C SER A 102 -10.99 -5.86 -19.31
N THR A 103 -10.17 -5.15 -18.53
CA THR A 103 -10.30 -5.08 -17.06
C THR A 103 -11.54 -4.27 -16.66
N GLY A 104 -11.88 -3.25 -17.46
CA GLY A 104 -12.94 -2.31 -17.16
C GLY A 104 -12.46 -1.10 -16.37
N ASP A 105 -13.24 -0.02 -16.47
CA ASP A 105 -12.89 1.27 -15.89
C ASP A 105 -13.02 1.24 -14.37
N ARG A 106 -12.01 1.77 -13.68
CA ARG A 106 -11.95 1.85 -12.21
C ARG A 106 -12.07 0.52 -11.48
N VAL A 107 -11.91 -0.60 -12.18
CA VAL A 107 -11.80 -1.91 -11.58
C VAL A 107 -10.44 -2.02 -10.89
N VAL A 108 -10.49 -2.37 -9.62
CA VAL A 108 -9.30 -2.57 -8.80
C VAL A 108 -8.76 -3.97 -9.04
N VAL A 109 -7.46 -4.07 -9.28
CA VAL A 109 -6.75 -5.35 -9.41
C VAL A 109 -5.71 -5.43 -8.28
N ASP A 110 -5.89 -6.43 -7.42
CA ASP A 110 -4.99 -6.70 -6.30
C ASP A 110 -3.73 -7.45 -6.78
N GLY A 111 -2.57 -7.05 -6.27
CA GLY A 111 -1.32 -7.77 -6.45
C GLY A 111 -1.11 -8.84 -5.40
N THR A 112 -0.47 -9.94 -5.77
CA THR A 112 -0.08 -11.00 -4.84
C THR A 112 1.35 -10.77 -4.36
N LEU A 113 1.52 -10.46 -3.08
CA LEU A 113 2.82 -10.20 -2.45
C LEU A 113 3.63 -11.50 -2.29
N ALA A 114 4.90 -11.48 -2.71
CA ALA A 114 5.86 -12.58 -2.48
C ALA A 114 6.74 -12.33 -1.25
N SER A 115 6.99 -11.06 -0.91
CA SER A 115 7.74 -10.64 0.27
C SER A 115 7.07 -9.42 0.89
N THR A 116 6.86 -9.45 2.21
CA THR A 116 6.13 -8.38 2.91
C THR A 116 6.96 -7.65 3.95
N ALA A 117 8.03 -8.26 4.47
CA ALA A 117 8.81 -7.69 5.55
C ALA A 117 9.58 -6.42 5.13
N LEU A 118 9.50 -5.40 5.97
CA LEU A 118 10.23 -4.14 5.86
C LEU A 118 11.17 -3.96 7.05
N ALA A 119 12.38 -3.49 6.77
CA ALA A 119 13.30 -2.95 7.76
C ALA A 119 13.32 -1.42 7.68
N ALA A 120 13.81 -0.76 8.73
CA ALA A 120 14.05 0.68 8.70
C ALA A 120 14.97 1.06 7.53
N GLY A 121 14.60 2.10 6.79
CA GLY A 121 15.27 2.58 5.60
C GLY A 121 14.88 1.87 4.30
N ASP A 122 14.08 0.79 4.34
CA ASP A 122 13.56 0.17 3.11
C ASP A 122 12.71 1.17 2.33
N VAL A 123 13.02 1.35 1.05
CA VAL A 123 12.31 2.25 0.15
C VAL A 123 11.35 1.45 -0.72
N LEU A 124 10.07 1.84 -0.71
CA LEU A 124 9.07 1.30 -1.62
C LEU A 124 8.84 2.25 -2.78
N SER A 125 8.95 1.70 -3.99
CA SER A 125 8.59 2.38 -5.23
C SER A 125 7.53 1.56 -5.99
N ILE A 126 6.68 2.27 -6.73
CA ILE A 126 5.73 1.65 -7.65
C ILE A 126 6.17 1.99 -9.07
N ALA A 127 6.37 0.97 -9.89
CA ALA A 127 6.73 1.10 -11.30
C ALA A 127 5.52 0.80 -12.20
N LEU A 128 5.14 1.79 -13.01
CA LEU A 128 4.20 1.65 -14.11
C LEU A 128 5.00 1.40 -15.40
N THR A 129 4.69 0.30 -16.09
CA THR A 129 5.22 0.02 -17.43
C THR A 129 4.08 0.02 -18.44
N VAL A 130 4.22 0.78 -19.52
CA VAL A 130 3.21 0.90 -20.57
C VAL A 130 3.64 0.09 -21.77
N SER A 131 2.88 -0.96 -22.09
CA SER A 131 3.07 -1.74 -23.33
C SER A 131 2.22 -1.16 -24.47
N SER A 132 1.00 -0.75 -24.17
CA SER A 132 0.14 0.06 -25.04
C SER A 132 -0.85 0.87 -24.19
N SER A 133 -1.25 2.06 -24.66
CA SER A 133 -2.08 2.98 -23.87
C SER A 133 -3.24 3.60 -24.66
N THR A 134 -3.60 3.05 -25.82
CA THR A 134 -4.66 3.62 -26.66
C THR A 134 -5.99 3.69 -25.91
N GLY A 135 -6.43 4.92 -25.64
CA GLY A 135 -7.65 5.24 -24.89
C GLY A 135 -7.53 5.15 -23.37
N MET A 136 -6.47 4.55 -22.83
CA MET A 136 -6.32 4.39 -21.37
C MET A 136 -5.96 5.71 -20.70
N GLN A 137 -6.51 5.96 -19.52
CA GLN A 137 -6.31 7.21 -18.77
C GLN A 137 -6.20 6.98 -17.26
N GLY A 138 -5.45 7.86 -16.60
CA GLY A 138 -5.42 7.99 -15.15
C GLY A 138 -4.98 6.71 -14.43
N PRO A 139 -3.73 6.24 -14.64
CA PRO A 139 -3.21 5.12 -13.88
C PRO A 139 -3.07 5.50 -12.41
N PHE A 140 -3.46 4.60 -11.52
CA PHE A 140 -3.42 4.84 -10.08
C PHE A 140 -3.08 3.56 -9.35
N ALA A 141 -2.15 3.63 -8.40
CA ALA A 141 -1.75 2.47 -7.60
C ALA A 141 -1.49 2.88 -6.16
N TRP A 142 -1.68 1.94 -5.24
CA TRP A 142 -1.41 2.15 -3.82
C TRP A 142 -0.87 0.91 -3.14
N VAL A 143 -0.16 1.18 -2.05
CA VAL A 143 0.36 0.20 -1.11
C VAL A 143 -0.18 0.52 0.28
N THR A 144 -0.57 -0.53 1.01
CA THR A 144 -0.91 -0.44 2.43
C THR A 144 0.24 -1.02 3.24
N VAL A 145 0.81 -0.23 4.13
CA VAL A 145 1.95 -0.59 4.97
C VAL A 145 1.56 -0.53 6.43
N LYS A 146 1.91 -1.57 7.18
CA LYS A 146 1.85 -1.59 8.63
C LYS A 146 3.25 -1.37 9.19
N GLU A 147 3.49 -0.24 9.84
CA GLU A 147 4.72 -0.03 10.61
C GLU A 147 4.49 -0.40 12.07
N THR A 148 5.51 -1.04 12.64
CA THR A 148 5.59 -1.21 14.09
C THR A 148 6.17 0.05 14.71
N ALA A 149 5.99 0.18 16.01
CA ALA A 149 6.41 1.38 16.70
C ALA A 149 7.91 1.64 16.58
N GLY A 150 8.29 2.91 16.46
CA GLY A 150 9.68 3.35 16.55
C GLY A 150 10.23 3.14 17.95
N VAL A 151 11.52 2.81 18.01
CA VAL A 151 12.29 2.74 19.26
C VAL A 151 12.63 4.16 19.71
#